data_AF-A0A8T6S9L9-F1
#
_entry.id   AF-A0A8T6S9L9-F1
#
_cell.length_a   1.000
_cell.length_b   1.000
_cell.length_c   1.000
_cell.angle_alpha   90.00
_cell.angle_beta   90.00
_cell.angle_gamma   90.00
#
_symmetry.space_group_name_H-M   'P 1'
#
loop_
_entity.id
_entity.type
_entity.pdbx_description
1 polymer ?
#
loop_
_entity_poly.entity_id
_entity_poly.type
_entity_poly.pdbx_seq_one_letter_code
_entity_poly.pdbx_strand_id
1 'polypeptide(L)'
;YENMARLASAATGWKLSVDDMKVIGERIWNLIRMFNVREGFTRKDDTLPYRIANDPLQGGKADGHVVKPEDFNKMLDEYYKLRGWDKEGRPTKKKLKELNLM
;
A
#
# COMPACT_ATOMS: atom_id res chain seq x y z
N TYR A 1 1.00 -14.12 -9.95
CA TYR A 1 2.25 -13.53 -10.46
C TYR A 1 2.91 -14.36 -11.55
N GLU A 2 2.83 -15.70 -11.53
CA GLU A 2 3.46 -16.57 -12.54
C GLU A 2 3.09 -16.22 -13.99
N ASN A 3 1.80 -16.08 -14.29
CA ASN A 3 1.35 -15.68 -15.62
C ASN A 3 1.90 -14.31 -16.04
N MET A 4 1.98 -13.36 -15.12
CA MET A 4 2.51 -12.03 -15.40
C MET A 4 4.01 -12.08 -15.72
N ALA A 5 4.79 -12.80 -14.92
CA ALA A 5 6.23 -12.98 -15.13
C ALA A 5 6.51 -13.67 -16.48
N ARG A 6 5.75 -14.72 -16.81
CA ARG A 6 5.86 -15.45 -18.08
C ARG A 6 5.54 -14.57 -19.28
N LEU A 7 4.42 -13.85 -19.25
CA LEU A 7 3.98 -13.00 -20.35
C LEU A 7 4.91 -11.80 -20.54
N ALA A 8 5.33 -11.14 -19.46
CA ALA A 8 6.28 -10.03 -19.53
C ALA A 8 7.63 -10.49 -20.08
N SER A 9 8.14 -11.66 -19.65
CA SER A 9 9.37 -12.24 -20.17
C SER A 9 9.26 -12.54 -21.67
N ALA A 10 8.15 -13.14 -22.10
CA ALA A 10 7.92 -13.47 -23.51
C ALA A 10 7.81 -12.21 -24.39
N ALA A 11 7.18 -11.13 -23.90
CA ALA A 11 6.98 -9.91 -24.66
C ALA A 11 8.24 -9.03 -24.73
N THR A 12 9.06 -9.00 -23.67
CA THR A 12 10.21 -8.09 -23.56
C THR A 12 11.56 -8.74 -23.85
N GLY A 13 11.63 -10.08 -23.80
CA GLY A 13 12.88 -10.85 -23.86
C GLY A 13 13.66 -10.86 -22.53
N TRP A 14 13.18 -10.20 -21.48
CA TRP A 14 13.79 -10.25 -20.16
C TRP A 14 13.50 -11.57 -19.45
N LYS A 15 14.44 -12.06 -18.63
CA LYS A 15 14.20 -13.22 -17.75
C LYS A 15 13.65 -12.73 -16.42
N LEU A 16 12.33 -12.65 -16.29
CA LEU A 16 11.66 -12.18 -15.07
C LEU A 16 11.09 -13.36 -14.28
N SER A 17 11.48 -13.47 -13.01
CA SER A 17 10.87 -14.38 -12.04
C SER A 17 9.62 -13.76 -11.38
N VAL A 18 8.88 -14.58 -10.64
CA VAL A 18 7.76 -14.09 -9.80
C VAL A 18 8.24 -13.09 -8.75
N ASP A 19 9.40 -13.31 -8.16
CA ASP A 19 9.92 -12.44 -7.11
C ASP A 19 10.46 -11.12 -7.68
N ASP A 20 11.05 -11.14 -8.89
CA ASP A 20 11.38 -9.90 -9.61
C ASP A 20 10.13 -9.04 -9.80
N MET A 21 9.03 -9.64 -10.23
CA MET A 21 7.76 -8.93 -10.43
C MET A 21 7.23 -8.31 -9.13
N LYS A 22 7.34 -9.02 -8.00
CA LYS A 22 6.94 -8.48 -6.69
C LYS A 22 7.84 -7.31 -6.28
N VAL A 23 9.16 -7.44 -6.42
CA VAL A 23 10.13 -6.39 -6.07
C VAL A 23 9.92 -5.15 -6.94
N ILE A 24 9.69 -5.33 -8.25
CA ILE A 24 9.38 -4.23 -9.18
C ILE A 24 8.09 -3.53 -8.73
N GLY A 25 7.03 -4.28 -8.43
CA GLY A 25 5.78 -3.73 -7.94
C GLY A 25 5.93 -2.95 -6.62
N GLU A 26 6.69 -3.50 -5.66
CA GLU A 26 6.98 -2.83 -4.39
C GLU A 26 7.80 -1.55 -4.59
N ARG A 27 8.78 -1.58 -5.49
CA ARG A 27 9.58 -0.40 -5.88
C ARG A 27 8.70 0.70 -6.47
N ILE A 28 7.82 0.37 -7.41
CA ILE A 28 6.89 1.32 -8.02
C ILE A 28 5.97 1.92 -6.95
N TRP A 29 5.42 1.10 -6.06
CA TRP A 29 4.53 1.58 -5.00
C TRP A 29 5.22 2.55 -4.04
N ASN A 30 6.47 2.26 -3.67
CA ASN A 30 7.26 3.17 -2.82
C ASN A 30 7.65 4.45 -3.56
N LEU A 31 7.94 4.38 -4.86
CA LEU A 31 8.24 5.57 -5.67
C LEU A 31 7.03 6.50 -5.76
N ILE A 32 5.82 5.96 -5.99
CA ILE A 32 4.57 6.74 -5.96
C ILE A 32 4.38 7.37 -4.57
N ARG A 33 4.59 6.60 -3.50
CA ARG A 33 4.47 7.14 -2.13
C ARG A 33 5.48 8.26 -1.88
N MET A 34 6.73 8.12 -2.31
CA MET A 34 7.76 9.15 -2.19
C MET A 34 7.36 10.43 -2.90
N PHE A 35 6.83 10.32 -4.12
CA PHE A 35 6.31 11.46 -4.86
C PHE A 35 5.20 12.16 -4.06
N ASN A 36 4.18 11.41 -3.63
CA ASN A 36 3.07 12.00 -2.87
C ASN A 36 3.54 12.68 -1.59
N VAL A 37 4.45 12.06 -0.83
CA VAL A 37 5.03 12.64 0.39
C VAL A 37 5.79 13.94 0.08
N ARG A 38 6.54 13.98 -1.02
CA ARG A 38 7.24 15.20 -1.48
C ARG A 38 6.25 16.33 -1.77
N GLU A 39 5.10 16.00 -2.35
CA GLU A 39 4.02 16.95 -2.63
C GLU A 39 3.13 17.27 -1.41
N GLY A 40 3.49 16.76 -0.22
CA GLY A 40 2.82 17.10 1.05
C GLY A 40 1.74 16.12 1.51
N PHE A 41 1.59 14.97 0.86
CA PHE A 41 0.71 13.89 1.32
C PHE A 41 1.22 13.32 2.64
N THR A 42 0.36 13.21 3.64
CA THR A 42 0.70 12.65 4.95
C THR A 42 -0.31 11.61 5.41
N ARG A 43 -0.09 11.05 6.60
CA ARG A 43 -1.01 10.12 7.24
C ARG A 43 -2.46 10.65 7.29
N LYS A 44 -2.66 11.96 7.44
CA LYS A 44 -4.01 12.57 7.52
C LYS A 44 -4.84 12.33 6.25
N ASP A 45 -4.16 12.12 5.12
CA ASP A 45 -4.78 11.96 3.80
C ASP A 45 -5.07 10.47 3.50
N ASP A 46 -4.47 9.53 4.24
CA ASP A 46 -4.81 8.11 4.20
C ASP A 46 -6.08 7.83 5.05
N THR A 47 -7.23 8.35 4.59
CA THR A 47 -8.51 8.24 5.28
C THR A 47 -9.59 7.56 4.43
N LEU A 48 -10.70 7.21 5.08
CA LEU A 48 -11.91 6.72 4.45
C LEU A 48 -12.97 7.84 4.33
N PRO A 49 -13.90 7.75 3.37
CA PRO A 49 -15.06 8.62 3.33
C PRO A 49 -15.87 8.59 4.63
N TYR A 50 -16.41 9.74 5.04
CA TYR A 50 -17.17 9.92 6.29
C TYR A 50 -18.21 8.81 6.54
N ARG A 51 -18.98 8.46 5.51
CA ARG A 51 -20.06 7.47 5.61
C ARG A 51 -19.58 6.09 6.08
N ILE A 52 -18.35 5.69 5.75
CA ILE A 52 -17.85 4.36 6.15
C ILE A 52 -17.71 4.23 7.68
N ALA A 53 -17.45 5.34 8.37
CA ALA A 53 -17.32 5.36 9.82
C ALA A 53 -18.61 5.77 10.55
N ASN A 54 -19.59 6.35 9.84
CA ASN A 54 -20.74 7.01 10.47
C ASN A 54 -22.10 6.47 10.03
N ASP A 55 -22.21 5.82 8.87
CA ASP A 55 -23.46 5.27 8.37
C ASP A 55 -23.44 3.74 8.53
N PRO A 56 -24.15 3.17 9.51
CA PRO A 56 -24.21 1.74 9.68
C PRO A 56 -24.85 1.07 8.46
N LEU A 57 -24.23 -0.02 8.00
CA LEU A 57 -24.79 -0.87 6.95
C LEU A 57 -26.20 -1.32 7.34
N GLN A 58 -27.07 -1.47 6.34
CA GLN A 58 -28.46 -1.88 6.52
C GLN A 58 -28.69 -3.25 5.87
N GLY A 59 -29.11 -4.22 6.66
CA GLY A 59 -29.44 -5.58 6.23
C GLY A 59 -28.24 -6.51 6.03
N GLY A 60 -28.57 -7.81 5.92
CA GLY A 60 -27.58 -8.87 5.75
C GLY A 60 -26.75 -9.15 7.01
N LYS A 61 -25.63 -9.86 6.85
CA LYS A 61 -24.80 -10.33 7.98
C LYS A 61 -23.96 -9.23 8.65
N ALA A 62 -23.72 -8.13 7.94
CA ALA A 62 -22.95 -6.98 8.42
C ALA A 62 -23.85 -5.81 8.84
N ASP A 63 -25.15 -6.06 9.03
CA ASP A 63 -26.10 -5.06 9.50
C ASP A 63 -25.59 -4.35 10.77
N GLY A 64 -25.76 -3.03 10.82
CA GLY A 64 -25.29 -2.19 11.92
C GLY A 64 -23.78 -1.96 11.99
N HIS A 65 -22.96 -2.55 11.12
CA HIS A 65 -21.51 -2.37 11.17
C HIS A 65 -21.06 -1.04 10.53
N VAL A 66 -20.04 -0.43 11.15
CA VAL A 66 -19.25 0.69 10.63
C VAL A 66 -17.76 0.38 10.82
N VAL A 67 -16.88 1.03 10.05
CA VAL A 67 -15.44 0.97 10.32
C VAL A 67 -15.10 2.03 11.36
N LYS A 68 -14.83 1.59 12.59
CA LYS A 68 -14.48 2.50 13.68
C LYS A 68 -13.15 3.21 13.39
N PRO A 69 -13.04 4.54 13.61
CA PRO A 69 -11.79 5.27 13.38
C PRO A 69 -10.59 4.69 14.12
N GLU A 70 -10.79 4.14 15.33
CA GLU A 70 -9.72 3.55 16.13
C GLU A 70 -9.18 2.26 15.50
N ASP A 71 -10.08 1.42 14.99
CA ASP A 71 -9.72 0.16 14.34
C ASP A 71 -9.04 0.41 12.98
N PHE A 72 -9.52 1.41 12.23
CA PHE A 72 -8.86 1.85 11.01
C PHE A 72 -7.45 2.37 11.27
N ASN A 73 -7.25 3.19 12.31
CA ASN A 73 -5.93 3.71 12.66
C ASN A 73 -4.95 2.61 13.07
N LYS A 74 -5.41 1.60 13.83
CA LYS A 74 -4.59 0.42 14.15
C LYS A 74 -4.19 -0.36 12.90
N MET A 75 -5.14 -0.60 12.00
CA MET A 75 -4.86 -1.26 10.72
C MET A 75 -3.88 -0.44 9.88
N LEU A 76 -4.00 0.89 9.88
CA LEU A 76 -3.09 1.77 9.14
C LEU A 76 -1.66 1.73 9.70
N ASP A 77 -1.51 1.68 11.03
CA ASP A 77 -0.21 1.49 11.69
C ASP A 77 0.45 0.15 11.30
N GLU A 78 -0.33 -0.92 11.32
CA GLU A 78 0.14 -2.24 10.88
C GLU A 78 0.53 -2.24 9.40
N TYR A 79 -0.27 -1.60 8.55
CA TYR A 79 0.02 -1.45 7.14
C TYR A 79 1.36 -0.72 6.89
N TYR A 80 1.58 0.42 7.56
CA TYR A 80 2.85 1.14 7.44
C TYR A 80 4.04 0.30 7.93
N LYS A 81 3.88 -0.41 9.05
CA LYS A 81 4.91 -1.32 9.55
C LYS A 81 5.26 -2.40 8.53
N LEU A 82 4.26 -3.05 7.93
CA LEU A 82 4.45 -4.08 6.90
C LEU A 82 5.10 -3.52 5.63
N ARG A 83 4.80 -2.26 5.27
CA ARG A 83 5.43 -1.55 4.15
C ARG A 83 6.85 -1.08 4.45
N GLY A 84 7.30 -1.11 5.71
CA GLY A 84 8.59 -0.53 6.11
C GLY A 84 8.58 1.00 6.07
N TRP A 85 7.43 1.60 6.39
CA TRP A 85 7.22 3.05 6.49
C TRP A 85 7.22 3.49 7.96
N ASP A 86 7.45 4.78 8.20
CA ASP A 86 7.30 5.37 9.53
C ASP A 86 5.82 5.66 9.87
N LYS A 87 5.56 6.16 11.09
CA LYS A 87 4.20 6.44 11.57
C LYS A 87 3.46 7.51 10.76
N GLU A 88 4.20 8.37 10.04
CA GLU A 88 3.65 9.39 9.15
C GLU A 88 3.44 8.89 7.72
N GLY A 89 3.70 7.60 7.48
CA GLY A 89 3.54 6.94 6.19
C GLY A 89 4.66 7.26 5.20
N ARG A 90 5.86 7.60 5.67
CA ARG A 90 7.04 7.83 4.81
C ARG A 90 7.88 6.56 4.71
N PRO A 91 8.28 6.12 3.51
CA PRO A 91 9.19 4.99 3.38
C PRO A 91 10.51 5.22 4.12
N THR A 92 10.93 4.25 4.93
CA THR A 92 12.18 4.37 5.71
C THR A 92 13.41 4.29 4.82
N LYS A 93 14.54 4.88 5.25
CA LYS A 93 15.82 4.76 4.52
C LYS A 93 16.23 3.31 4.27
N LYS A 94 15.97 2.41 5.24
CA LYS A 94 16.22 0.97 5.09
C LYS A 94 15.42 0.40 3.91
N LYS A 95 14.11 0.63 3.89
CA LYS A 95 13.22 0.16 2.81
C LYS A 95 13.62 0.73 1.45
N LEU A 96 14.03 2.00 1.39
CA LEU A 96 14.43 2.63 0.13
C LEU A 96 15.76 2.08 -0.40
N LYS A 97 16.72 1.75 0.47
CA LYS A 97 17.94 1.02 0.07
C LYS A 97 17.63 -0.40 -0.42
N GLU A 98 16.77 -1.14 0.27
CA GLU A 98 16.33 -2.49 -0.16
C GLU A 98 15.73 -2.48 -1.57
N LEU A 99 15.05 -1.38 -1.94
CA LEU A 99 14.39 -1.24 -3.24
C LEU A 99 15.23 -0.52 -4.30
N ASN A 100 16.50 -0.20 -4.02
CA ASN A 100 17.38 0.58 -4.90
C ASN A 100 16.79 1.95 -5.30
N LEU A 101 16.21 2.65 -4.33
CA LEU A 101 15.67 4.02 -4.49
C LEU A 101 16.51 5.06 -3.74
N MET A 102 17.61 4.64 -3.10
CA MET A 102 18.60 5.46 -2.40
C MET A 102 19.95 4.74 -2.29
#